data_AF-A0A953Q7Y2-F1
#
_entry.id   AF-A0A953Q7Y2-F1
#
_cell.length_a   1.000
_cell.length_b   1.000
_cell.length_c   1.000
_cell.angle_alpha   90.00
_cell.angle_beta   90.00
_cell.angle_gamma   90.00
#
_symmetry.space_group_name_H-M   'P 1'
#
loop_
_entity.id
_entity.type
_entity.pdbx_description
1 polymer ?
#
loop_
_entity_poly.entity_id
_entity_poly.type
_entity_poly.pdbx_seq_one_letter_code
_entity_poly.pdbx_strand_id
1 'polypeptide(L)'
;MRAPVIFFFLFAFVLAAFPTQAPAEVIHLKNGRTIWADHVRENGSRIEYDLGDDTYAIPKSSVDHIEAGGMPPEYSASGSGGASARDLPNFVPADNLKNNPAMVDNVIRNGKVDQDELSALEHAENAEATAAGYFIAGKHEFDHGNFPKARRYLDTALRFNGQDPTILNYYAATLVKTGNANEALTYAERAVRAAPDSPDALTVLGYVQLAADRNQEAIRTWKRSLELRPDALVQKYLEKAERDVKAEANYSEHESSHFTLRYEGKQTSEGFRGQLLATLDSEYDDLVRQLGIAPRDSIAVVLYTEQTFFDVTQAPSWSGAVFDGKLRIPVQGLTSVTPELARVLKHELAHSFINQL
;
A
#
# COMPACT_ATOMS: atom_id res chain seq x y z
N MET A 1 -41.35 -61.86 -45.50
CA MET A 1 -41.49 -61.51 -44.08
C MET A 1 -40.21 -60.81 -43.64
N ARG A 2 -40.30 -59.54 -43.25
CA ARG A 2 -39.16 -58.65 -42.91
C ARG A 2 -39.00 -58.62 -41.38
N ALA A 3 -37.77 -58.78 -40.91
CA ALA A 3 -37.40 -58.73 -39.49
C ALA A 3 -37.24 -57.27 -39.00
N PRO A 4 -37.54 -56.94 -37.72
CA PRO A 4 -37.16 -55.68 -37.12
C PRO A 4 -35.93 -55.80 -36.20
N VAL A 5 -35.12 -54.76 -36.23
CA VAL A 5 -33.90 -54.51 -35.47
C VAL A 5 -34.27 -53.97 -34.09
N ILE A 6 -33.64 -54.47 -33.01
CA ILE A 6 -33.76 -53.92 -31.65
C ILE A 6 -32.38 -53.39 -31.23
N PHE A 7 -32.34 -52.11 -30.88
CA PHE A 7 -31.16 -51.33 -30.49
C PHE A 7 -30.79 -51.61 -29.02
N PHE A 8 -29.54 -51.99 -28.76
CA PHE A 8 -28.95 -52.09 -27.42
C PHE A 8 -28.25 -50.76 -27.08
N PHE A 9 -28.69 -50.06 -26.02
CA PHE A 9 -27.95 -48.94 -25.43
C PHE A 9 -26.95 -49.48 -24.40
N LEU A 10 -25.65 -49.33 -24.69
CA LEU A 10 -24.56 -49.63 -23.76
C LEU A 10 -24.26 -48.37 -22.94
N PHE A 11 -24.52 -48.40 -21.62
CA PHE A 11 -24.14 -47.33 -20.70
C PHE A 11 -22.66 -47.51 -20.33
N ALA A 12 -21.79 -46.62 -20.81
CA ALA A 12 -20.39 -46.58 -20.43
C ALA A 12 -20.23 -45.86 -19.08
N PHE A 13 -19.82 -46.60 -18.05
CA PHE A 13 -19.39 -46.04 -16.76
C PHE A 13 -17.99 -45.43 -16.93
N VAL A 14 -17.88 -44.11 -16.91
CA VAL A 14 -16.60 -43.40 -16.84
C VAL A 14 -16.17 -43.37 -15.38
N LEU A 15 -15.12 -44.11 -15.02
CA LEU A 15 -14.41 -43.95 -13.75
C LEU A 15 -13.75 -42.56 -13.77
N ALA A 16 -14.24 -41.64 -12.95
CA ALA A 16 -13.57 -40.38 -12.67
C ALA A 16 -12.30 -40.67 -11.85
N ALA A 17 -11.13 -40.45 -12.45
CA ALA A 17 -9.88 -40.39 -11.73
C ALA A 17 -9.87 -39.09 -10.90
N PHE A 18 -9.94 -39.22 -9.57
CA PHE A 18 -9.69 -38.09 -8.67
C PHE A 18 -8.19 -37.75 -8.72
N PRO A 19 -7.80 -36.49 -8.95
CA PRO A 19 -6.41 -36.09 -8.82
C PRO A 19 -6.01 -36.23 -7.36
N THR A 20 -5.01 -37.07 -7.09
CA THR A 20 -4.32 -37.11 -5.80
C THR A 20 -3.57 -35.79 -5.64
N GLN A 21 -4.07 -34.88 -4.80
CA GLN A 21 -3.29 -33.71 -4.38
C GLN A 21 -2.03 -34.21 -3.68
N ALA A 22 -0.87 -33.86 -4.23
CA ALA A 22 0.41 -34.09 -3.55
C ALA A 22 0.41 -33.31 -2.22
N PRO A 23 0.98 -33.86 -1.13
CA PRO A 23 1.11 -33.13 0.11
C PRO A 23 1.95 -31.85 -0.10
N ALA A 24 1.49 -30.73 0.44
CA ALA A 24 2.23 -29.47 0.42
C ALA A 24 3.62 -29.64 1.09
N GLU A 25 4.59 -28.89 0.57
CA GLU A 25 5.98 -28.87 1.01
C GLU A 25 6.26 -27.57 1.79
N VAL A 26 7.14 -27.67 2.79
CA VAL A 26 7.55 -26.56 3.65
C VAL A 26 9.03 -26.27 3.45
N ILE A 27 9.35 -25.08 2.99
CA ILE A 27 10.73 -24.61 2.84
C ILE A 27 11.13 -23.85 4.11
N HIS A 28 12.04 -24.42 4.88
CA HIS A 28 12.66 -23.77 6.04
C HIS A 28 13.84 -22.94 5.59
N LEU A 29 13.87 -21.67 5.99
CA LEU A 29 14.92 -20.72 5.66
C LEU A 29 15.92 -20.60 6.83
N LYS A 30 17.17 -20.28 6.53
CA LYS A 30 18.24 -20.12 7.54
C LYS A 30 18.00 -19.00 8.55
N ASN A 31 17.07 -18.10 8.25
CA ASN A 31 16.63 -17.04 9.16
C ASN A 31 15.50 -17.48 10.11
N GLY A 32 15.14 -18.77 10.12
CA GLY A 32 14.13 -19.35 11.00
C GLY A 32 12.69 -19.23 10.51
N ARG A 33 12.46 -18.77 9.28
CA ARG A 33 11.13 -18.68 8.67
C ARG A 33 10.79 -19.91 7.82
N THR A 34 9.50 -20.12 7.59
CA THR A 34 8.96 -21.23 6.77
C THR A 34 8.08 -20.70 5.65
N ILE A 35 8.25 -21.23 4.44
CA ILE A 35 7.39 -20.99 3.28
C ILE A 35 6.61 -22.28 3.01
N TRP A 36 5.31 -22.16 2.79
CA TRP A 36 4.44 -23.28 2.41
C TRP A 36 4.25 -23.23 0.90
N ALA A 37 4.42 -24.35 0.22
CA ALA A 37 4.34 -24.46 -1.22
C ALA A 37 3.61 -25.74 -1.63
N ASP A 38 2.86 -25.68 -2.74
CA ASP A 38 2.17 -26.84 -3.30
C ASP A 38 3.15 -27.81 -3.97
N HIS A 39 4.22 -27.27 -4.56
CA HIS A 39 5.29 -28.04 -5.15
C HIS A 39 6.61 -27.29 -5.04
N VAL A 40 7.72 -27.97 -4.80
CA VAL A 40 9.05 -27.40 -4.70
C VAL A 40 9.99 -28.18 -5.61
N ARG A 41 10.73 -27.46 -6.46
CA ARG A 41 11.68 -28.03 -7.41
C ARG A 41 13.00 -27.29 -7.35
N GLU A 42 14.11 -28.02 -7.36
CA GLU A 42 15.42 -27.39 -7.43
C GLU A 42 15.77 -27.08 -8.89
N ASN A 43 16.10 -25.82 -9.19
CA ASN A 43 16.59 -25.40 -10.51
C ASN A 43 17.91 -24.64 -10.37
N GLY A 44 19.02 -25.36 -10.54
CA GLY A 44 20.37 -24.79 -10.49
C GLY A 44 20.71 -24.19 -9.13
N SER A 45 20.91 -22.87 -9.07
CA SER A 45 21.22 -22.13 -7.83
C SER A 45 19.97 -21.68 -7.06
N ARG A 46 18.78 -22.06 -7.53
CA ARG A 46 17.49 -21.63 -6.98
C ARG A 46 16.61 -22.83 -6.62
N ILE A 47 15.75 -22.61 -5.63
CA ILE A 47 14.60 -23.45 -5.30
C ILE A 47 13.38 -22.77 -5.89
N GLU A 48 12.78 -23.37 -6.90
CA GLU A 48 11.48 -22.97 -7.43
C GLU A 48 10.36 -23.63 -6.63
N TYR A 49 9.23 -22.95 -6.47
CA TYR A 49 8.09 -23.53 -5.79
C TYR A 49 6.77 -22.94 -6.25
N ASP A 50 5.72 -23.75 -6.30
CA ASP A 50 4.38 -23.38 -6.72
C ASP A 50 3.53 -23.01 -5.49
N LEU A 51 2.71 -21.98 -5.62
CA LEU A 51 1.77 -21.49 -4.61
C LEU A 51 0.49 -21.08 -5.36
N GLY A 52 -0.51 -21.95 -5.35
CA GLY A 52 -1.68 -21.85 -6.22
C GLY A 52 -1.30 -22.01 -7.69
N ASP A 53 -1.70 -21.03 -8.52
CA ASP A 53 -1.43 -21.04 -9.97
C ASP A 53 -0.07 -20.39 -10.33
N ASP A 54 0.65 -19.86 -9.34
CA ASP A 54 1.88 -19.10 -9.53
C ASP A 54 3.13 -19.91 -9.15
N THR A 55 4.20 -19.78 -9.96
CA THR A 55 5.53 -20.35 -9.68
C THR A 55 6.48 -19.26 -9.18
N TYR A 56 7.16 -19.54 -8.08
CA TYR A 56 8.12 -18.67 -7.41
C TYR A 56 9.52 -19.29 -7.40
N ALA A 57 10.55 -18.52 -7.09
CA ALA A 57 11.91 -19.03 -6.91
C ALA A 57 12.70 -18.23 -5.87
N ILE A 58 13.45 -18.93 -5.02
CA ILE A 58 14.35 -18.36 -4.00
C ILE A 58 15.77 -18.92 -4.16
N PRO A 59 16.82 -18.20 -3.73
CA PRO A 59 18.18 -18.73 -3.77
C PRO A 59 18.33 -19.98 -2.90
N LYS A 60 19.04 -21.00 -3.38
CA LYS A 60 19.34 -22.18 -2.56
C LYS A 60 20.19 -21.84 -1.33
N SER A 61 20.90 -20.72 -1.35
CA SER A 61 21.71 -20.24 -0.23
C SER A 61 20.88 -19.78 0.98
N SER A 62 19.64 -19.32 0.77
CA SER A 62 18.74 -18.86 1.84
C SER A 62 17.92 -19.99 2.48
N VAL A 63 17.85 -21.15 1.81
CA VAL A 63 17.14 -22.33 2.28
C VAL A 63 18.03 -23.12 3.25
N ASP A 64 17.44 -23.48 4.39
CA ASP A 64 18.02 -24.40 5.36
C ASP A 64 17.69 -25.86 4.98
N HIS A 65 16.40 -26.21 4.93
CA HIS A 65 15.92 -27.52 4.51
C HIS A 65 14.47 -27.47 3.97
N ILE A 66 14.00 -28.53 3.32
CA ILE A 66 12.63 -28.66 2.79
C ILE A 66 11.98 -29.90 3.41
N GLU A 67 10.77 -29.77 3.94
CA GLU A 67 9.99 -30.85 4.55
C GLU A 67 8.73 -31.15 3.72
N ALA A 68 8.43 -32.42 3.47
CA ALA A 68 7.21 -32.84 2.79
C ALA A 68 6.09 -33.16 3.79
N GLY A 69 4.86 -32.73 3.52
CA GLY A 69 3.69 -33.10 4.34
C GLY A 69 3.22 -32.04 5.33
N GLY A 70 3.43 -30.76 5.02
CA GLY A 70 2.94 -29.68 5.85
C GLY A 70 1.42 -29.45 5.71
N MET A 71 0.72 -29.17 6.83
CA MET A 71 -0.61 -28.52 6.81
C MET A 71 -0.51 -26.98 6.82
N PRO A 72 -1.01 -26.27 5.78
CA PRO A 72 -1.06 -24.81 5.79
C PRO A 72 -2.03 -24.30 6.88
N PRO A 73 -1.78 -23.12 7.48
CA PRO A 73 -2.81 -22.44 8.27
C PRO A 73 -4.00 -22.08 7.37
N GLU A 74 -5.22 -22.23 7.86
CA GLU A 74 -6.45 -21.89 7.14
C GLU A 74 -6.44 -20.41 6.71
N TYR A 75 -6.11 -20.15 5.44
CA TYR A 75 -6.37 -18.87 4.78
C TYR A 75 -7.66 -19.00 3.97
N SER A 76 -8.74 -18.39 4.47
CA SER A 76 -10.00 -18.30 3.74
C SER A 76 -9.79 -17.55 2.44
N ALA A 77 -9.90 -18.27 1.32
CA ALA A 77 -9.79 -17.71 -0.02
C ALA A 77 -11.04 -16.90 -0.37
N SER A 78 -10.87 -15.59 -0.54
CA SER A 78 -11.74 -14.78 -1.38
C SER A 78 -10.95 -13.63 -2.00
N GLY A 79 -10.78 -13.69 -3.32
CA GLY A 79 -10.35 -12.55 -4.13
C GLY A 79 -8.97 -12.70 -4.75
N SER A 80 -8.95 -12.99 -6.04
CA SER A 80 -7.83 -12.78 -6.95
C SER A 80 -7.23 -11.38 -6.79
N GLY A 81 -5.97 -11.32 -6.39
CA GLY A 81 -5.15 -10.12 -6.37
C GLY A 81 -3.77 -10.53 -5.90
N GLY A 82 -2.79 -10.54 -6.82
CA GLY A 82 -1.40 -10.83 -6.48
C GLY A 82 -0.98 -10.00 -5.27
N ALA A 83 -0.30 -10.64 -4.32
CA ALA A 83 0.20 -9.99 -3.13
C ALA A 83 1.18 -8.87 -3.55
N SER A 84 0.67 -7.66 -3.69
CA SER A 84 1.49 -6.47 -3.83
C SER A 84 2.30 -6.30 -2.55
N ALA A 85 3.53 -5.79 -2.67
CA ALA A 85 4.44 -5.42 -1.57
C ALA A 85 3.89 -4.37 -0.56
N ARG A 86 2.57 -4.18 -0.50
CA ARG A 86 1.87 -3.40 0.52
C ARG A 86 1.56 -4.31 1.70
N ASP A 87 2.60 -4.62 2.47
CA ASP A 87 2.49 -5.39 3.73
C ASP A 87 1.69 -4.68 4.83
N LEU A 88 1.30 -3.42 4.61
CA LEU A 88 0.51 -2.63 5.53
C LEU A 88 -0.94 -2.51 5.09
N PRO A 89 -1.91 -2.79 5.98
CA PRO A 89 -3.32 -2.54 5.72
C PRO A 89 -3.54 -1.08 5.35
N ASN A 90 -4.47 -0.85 4.43
CA ASN A 90 -4.81 0.49 3.99
C ASN A 90 -5.30 1.32 5.18
N PHE A 91 -4.65 2.46 5.42
CA PHE A 91 -5.01 3.34 6.54
C PHE A 91 -6.37 4.02 6.28
N VAL A 92 -7.27 3.90 7.26
CA VAL A 92 -8.57 4.58 7.31
C VAL A 92 -8.70 5.24 8.69
N PRO A 93 -8.94 6.56 8.77
CA PRO A 93 -9.18 7.22 10.06
C PRO A 93 -10.39 6.65 10.79
N ALA A 94 -10.38 6.70 12.12
CA ALA A 94 -11.55 6.36 12.91
C ALA A 94 -12.64 7.44 12.76
N ASP A 95 -13.88 6.99 12.56
CA ASP A 95 -15.06 7.86 12.63
C ASP A 95 -15.48 8.02 14.08
N ASN A 96 -15.19 9.19 14.65
CA ASN A 96 -15.57 9.58 16.00
C ASN A 96 -16.58 10.74 16.00
N LEU A 97 -17.08 11.16 14.82
CA LEU A 97 -18.03 12.27 14.75
C LEU A 97 -19.40 11.77 15.21
N LYS A 98 -19.99 12.48 16.18
CA LYS A 98 -21.32 12.14 16.68
C LYS A 98 -22.38 12.55 15.66
N ASN A 99 -22.78 11.62 14.81
CA ASN A 99 -23.81 11.85 13.80
C ASN A 99 -25.11 11.11 14.15
N ASN A 100 -26.25 11.71 13.83
CA ASN A 100 -27.55 11.05 13.95
C ASN A 100 -27.71 10.01 12.82
N PRO A 101 -28.01 8.73 13.09
CA PRO A 101 -28.22 7.72 12.04
C PRO A 101 -29.23 8.15 10.98
N ALA A 102 -30.30 8.85 11.36
CA ALA A 102 -31.28 9.36 10.41
C ALA A 102 -30.70 10.39 9.43
N MET A 103 -29.70 11.17 9.85
CA MET A 103 -29.00 12.11 8.97
C MET A 103 -28.13 11.35 7.96
N VAL A 104 -27.52 10.23 8.34
CA VAL A 104 -26.74 9.39 7.42
C VAL A 104 -27.63 8.87 6.29
N ASP A 105 -28.81 8.34 6.62
CA ASP A 105 -29.78 7.84 5.63
C ASP A 105 -30.31 8.95 4.71
N ASN A 106 -30.49 10.17 5.23
CA ASN A 106 -30.94 11.30 4.44
C ASN A 106 -29.86 11.82 3.47
N VAL A 107 -28.61 11.91 3.94
CA VAL A 107 -27.47 12.40 3.16
C VAL A 107 -27.01 11.34 2.16
N ILE A 108 -27.16 10.05 2.46
CA ILE A 108 -26.78 8.94 1.59
C ILE A 108 -28.04 8.19 1.14
N ARG A 109 -28.61 8.60 0.00
CA ARG A 109 -29.77 7.93 -0.60
C ARG A 109 -29.34 7.03 -1.76
N ASN A 110 -29.79 5.78 -1.74
CA ASN A 110 -29.48 4.79 -2.78
C ASN A 110 -27.97 4.62 -3.05
N GLY A 111 -27.15 4.70 -1.98
CA GLY A 111 -25.69 4.61 -2.07
C GLY A 111 -25.01 5.80 -2.74
N LYS A 112 -25.67 6.96 -2.81
CA LYS A 112 -25.12 8.19 -3.37
C LYS A 112 -25.38 9.37 -2.44
N VAL A 113 -24.48 10.35 -2.49
CA VAL A 113 -24.65 11.61 -1.77
C VAL A 113 -25.83 12.39 -2.36
N ASP A 114 -26.80 12.71 -1.52
CA ASP A 114 -27.98 13.51 -1.86
C ASP A 114 -27.66 15.00 -1.77
N GLN A 115 -27.58 15.66 -2.93
CA GLN A 115 -27.23 17.09 -3.01
C GLN A 115 -28.36 18.00 -2.51
N ASP A 116 -29.61 17.56 -2.62
CA ASP A 116 -30.76 18.36 -2.19
C ASP A 116 -30.79 18.41 -0.65
N GLU A 117 -30.47 17.29 0.01
CA GLU A 117 -30.30 17.25 1.46
C GLU A 117 -29.15 18.15 1.94
N LEU A 118 -27.97 18.06 1.32
CA LEU A 118 -26.84 18.92 1.68
C LEU A 118 -27.18 20.41 1.49
N SER A 119 -27.86 20.74 0.39
CA SER A 119 -28.33 22.11 0.15
C SER A 119 -29.32 22.54 1.22
N ALA A 120 -30.28 21.69 1.61
CA ALA A 120 -31.22 21.99 2.68
C ALA A 120 -30.52 22.24 4.03
N LEU A 121 -29.48 21.46 4.35
CA LEU A 121 -28.66 21.65 5.54
C LEU A 121 -27.90 22.99 5.53
N GLU A 122 -27.41 23.45 4.38
CA GLU A 122 -26.80 24.80 4.27
C GLU A 122 -27.81 25.92 4.52
N HIS A 123 -29.04 25.78 4.01
CA HIS A 123 -30.10 26.78 4.18
C HIS A 123 -30.71 26.78 5.59
N ALA A 124 -30.55 25.69 6.36
CA ALA A 124 -31.08 25.57 7.71
C ALA A 124 -30.31 26.41 8.77
N GLU A 125 -29.25 27.13 8.36
CA GLU A 125 -28.41 27.99 9.21
C GLU A 125 -27.84 27.28 10.46
N ASN A 126 -27.69 25.96 10.43
CA ASN A 126 -27.12 25.18 11.52
C ASN A 126 -25.74 24.64 11.14
N ALA A 127 -24.70 25.41 11.45
CA ALA A 127 -23.32 25.09 11.08
C ALA A 127 -22.86 23.68 11.54
N GLU A 128 -23.29 23.22 12.72
CA GLU A 128 -22.92 21.89 13.22
C GLU A 128 -23.56 20.78 12.38
N ALA A 129 -24.86 20.89 12.10
CA ALA A 129 -25.57 19.93 11.25
C ALA A 129 -25.08 19.98 9.80
N THR A 130 -24.77 21.16 9.26
CA THR A 130 -24.19 21.32 7.93
C THR A 130 -22.81 20.66 7.86
N ALA A 131 -21.93 20.90 8.85
CA ALA A 131 -20.63 20.26 8.92
C ALA A 131 -20.75 18.73 8.98
N ALA A 132 -21.66 18.21 9.80
CA ALA A 132 -21.92 16.77 9.92
C ALA A 132 -22.42 16.16 8.60
N GLY A 133 -23.35 16.82 7.90
CA GLY A 133 -23.85 16.36 6.59
C GLY A 133 -22.73 16.28 5.55
N TYR A 134 -21.93 17.34 5.41
CA TYR A 134 -20.78 17.34 4.51
C TYR A 134 -19.69 16.34 4.92
N PHE A 135 -19.49 16.12 6.21
CA PHE A 135 -18.60 15.06 6.69
C PHE A 135 -19.08 13.68 6.28
N ILE A 136 -20.37 13.36 6.46
CA ILE A 136 -20.96 12.08 6.05
C ILE A 136 -20.75 11.86 4.54
N ALA A 137 -21.02 12.88 3.72
CA ALA A 137 -20.78 12.83 2.28
C ALA A 137 -19.29 12.63 1.95
N GLY A 138 -18.40 13.34 2.64
CA GLY A 138 -16.96 13.25 2.45
C GLY A 138 -16.39 11.88 2.81
N LYS A 139 -16.81 11.34 3.97
CA LYS A 139 -16.47 9.98 4.42
C LYS A 139 -16.98 8.93 3.44
N HIS A 140 -18.22 9.05 2.98
CA HIS A 140 -18.79 8.13 1.99
C HIS A 140 -17.92 8.08 0.72
N GLU A 141 -17.56 9.23 0.16
CA GLU A 141 -16.69 9.27 -1.03
C GLU A 141 -15.27 8.77 -0.75
N PHE A 142 -14.73 9.00 0.45
CA PHE A 142 -13.43 8.46 0.88
C PHE A 142 -13.46 6.92 0.91
N ASP A 143 -14.48 6.34 1.52
CA ASP A 143 -14.65 4.89 1.64
C ASP A 143 -14.81 4.20 0.27
N HIS A 144 -15.34 4.94 -0.73
CA HIS A 144 -15.46 4.47 -2.12
C HIS A 144 -14.26 4.84 -3.01
N GLY A 145 -13.20 5.43 -2.45
CA GLY A 145 -11.98 5.81 -3.18
C GLY A 145 -12.12 7.04 -4.09
N ASN A 146 -13.23 7.76 -4.03
CA ASN A 146 -13.46 8.99 -4.79
C ASN A 146 -12.81 10.20 -4.08
N PHE A 147 -11.49 10.16 -3.90
CA PHE A 147 -10.75 11.15 -3.11
C PHE A 147 -10.93 12.61 -3.57
N PRO A 148 -11.06 12.94 -4.87
CA PRO A 148 -11.37 14.32 -5.29
C PRO A 148 -12.70 14.85 -4.76
N LYS A 149 -13.74 14.01 -4.70
CA LYS A 149 -15.03 14.39 -4.12
C LYS A 149 -14.98 14.43 -2.59
N ALA A 150 -14.33 13.43 -1.98
CA ALA A 150 -14.11 13.41 -0.54
C ALA A 150 -13.43 14.71 -0.07
N ARG A 151 -12.37 15.16 -0.77
CA ARG A 151 -11.67 16.42 -0.49
C ARG A 151 -12.62 17.61 -0.54
N ARG A 152 -13.49 17.71 -1.56
CA ARG A 152 -14.45 18.83 -1.69
C ARG A 152 -15.44 18.86 -0.54
N TYR A 153 -16.06 17.74 -0.21
CA TYR A 153 -17.03 17.70 0.88
C TYR A 153 -16.38 17.94 2.25
N LEU A 154 -15.21 17.35 2.50
CA LEU A 154 -14.48 17.57 3.75
C LEU A 154 -13.95 19.01 3.87
N ASP A 155 -13.54 19.66 2.77
CA ASP A 155 -13.22 21.10 2.77
C ASP A 155 -14.44 21.94 3.17
N THR A 156 -15.61 21.67 2.59
CA THR A 156 -16.86 22.35 2.99
C THR A 156 -17.19 22.08 4.46
N ALA A 157 -17.07 20.84 4.94
CA ALA A 157 -17.29 20.51 6.33
C ALA A 157 -16.39 21.32 7.27
N LEU A 158 -15.11 21.50 6.91
CA LEU A 158 -14.14 22.33 7.65
C LEU A 158 -14.45 23.83 7.61
N ARG A 159 -15.19 24.34 6.60
CA ARG A 159 -15.64 25.74 6.59
C ARG A 159 -16.70 26.01 7.65
N PHE A 160 -17.55 25.02 7.93
CA PHE A 160 -18.59 25.11 8.97
C PHE A 160 -18.08 24.71 10.35
N ASN A 161 -17.18 23.73 10.44
CA ASN A 161 -16.51 23.34 11.68
C ASN A 161 -15.01 23.07 11.48
N GLY A 162 -14.21 24.13 11.58
CA GLY A 162 -12.79 24.09 11.22
C GLY A 162 -11.85 23.48 12.26
N GLN A 163 -12.33 23.05 13.43
CA GLN A 163 -11.48 22.48 14.49
C GLN A 163 -11.93 21.10 14.95
N ASP A 164 -12.91 20.49 14.27
CA ASP A 164 -13.29 19.12 14.57
C ASP A 164 -12.16 18.14 14.24
N PRO A 165 -11.64 17.38 15.21
CA PRO A 165 -10.51 16.50 14.99
C PRO A 165 -10.84 15.36 14.01
N THR A 166 -12.08 14.88 13.96
CA THR A 166 -12.48 13.81 13.04
C THR A 166 -12.52 14.32 11.60
N ILE A 167 -13.12 15.49 11.35
CA ILE A 167 -13.13 16.09 10.00
C ILE A 167 -11.69 16.39 9.54
N LEU A 168 -10.86 16.97 10.42
CA LEU A 168 -9.45 17.24 10.14
C LEU A 168 -8.67 15.97 9.82
N ASN A 169 -8.91 14.88 10.55
CA ASN A 169 -8.27 13.59 10.33
C ASN A 169 -8.61 13.00 8.96
N TYR A 170 -9.90 12.99 8.58
CA TYR A 170 -10.34 12.52 7.26
C TYR A 170 -9.81 13.40 6.13
N TYR A 171 -9.77 14.72 6.33
CA TYR A 171 -9.20 15.62 5.33
C TYR A 171 -7.70 15.38 5.14
N ALA A 172 -6.94 15.24 6.22
CA ALA A 172 -5.51 14.92 6.17
C ALA A 172 -5.25 13.58 5.48
N ALA A 173 -6.03 12.53 5.80
CA ALA A 173 -5.92 11.24 5.13
C ALA A 173 -6.24 11.35 3.62
N THR A 174 -7.27 12.11 3.25
CA THR A 174 -7.62 12.37 1.83
C THR A 174 -6.51 13.09 1.08
N LEU A 175 -5.84 14.04 1.74
CA LEU A 175 -4.68 14.72 1.17
C LEU A 175 -3.52 13.75 0.92
N VAL A 176 -3.23 12.83 1.86
CA VAL A 176 -2.23 11.77 1.63
C VAL A 176 -2.62 10.88 0.45
N LYS A 177 -3.90 10.49 0.36
CA LYS A 177 -4.40 9.66 -0.76
C LYS A 177 -4.32 10.32 -2.13
N THR A 178 -4.18 11.65 -2.16
CA THR A 178 -4.02 12.45 -3.39
C THR A 178 -2.59 12.99 -3.55
N GLY A 179 -1.63 12.41 -2.83
CA GLY A 179 -0.20 12.76 -2.90
C GLY A 179 0.18 14.12 -2.32
N ASN A 180 -0.70 14.75 -1.54
CA ASN A 180 -0.46 16.04 -0.89
C ASN A 180 -0.01 15.85 0.57
N ALA A 181 0.99 15.01 0.81
CA ALA A 181 1.40 14.61 2.16
C ALA A 181 1.96 15.79 2.98
N ASN A 182 2.72 16.70 2.35
CA ASN A 182 3.20 17.90 3.02
C ASN A 182 2.06 18.86 3.41
N GLU A 183 1.04 19.01 2.56
CA GLU A 183 -0.17 19.78 2.89
C GLU A 183 -0.92 19.14 4.06
N ALA A 184 -1.01 17.80 4.07
CA ALA A 184 -1.73 17.03 5.08
C ALA A 184 -1.17 17.23 6.50
N LEU A 185 0.14 17.47 6.66
CA LEU A 185 0.77 17.70 7.97
C LEU A 185 0.06 18.82 8.74
N THR A 186 -0.25 19.92 8.06
CA THR A 186 -0.91 21.09 8.68
C THR A 186 -2.26 20.70 9.30
N TYR A 187 -3.03 19.84 8.63
CA TYR A 187 -4.36 19.43 9.11
C TYR A 187 -4.28 18.35 10.19
N ALA A 188 -3.36 17.39 10.07
CA ALA A 188 -3.16 16.37 11.09
C ALA A 188 -2.63 16.98 12.40
N GLU A 189 -1.71 17.93 12.33
CA GLU A 189 -1.24 18.66 13.51
C GLU A 189 -2.37 19.49 14.15
N ARG A 190 -3.27 20.08 13.34
CA ARG A 190 -4.47 20.75 13.87
C ARG A 190 -5.38 19.77 14.60
N ALA A 191 -5.58 18.56 14.06
CA ALA A 191 -6.39 17.53 14.71
C ALA A 191 -5.82 17.15 16.09
N VAL A 192 -4.50 16.96 16.17
CA VAL A 192 -3.81 16.70 17.46
C VAL A 192 -3.89 17.91 18.39
N ARG A 193 -3.77 19.15 17.90
CA ARG A 193 -3.97 20.35 18.74
C ARG A 193 -5.40 20.45 19.29
N ALA A 194 -6.40 20.06 18.50
CA ALA A 194 -7.80 20.04 18.93
C ALA A 194 -8.09 18.92 19.93
N ALA A 195 -7.41 17.78 19.81
CA ALA A 195 -7.54 16.64 20.72
C ALA A 195 -6.17 16.01 21.05
N PRO A 196 -5.39 16.60 21.99
CA PRO A 196 -4.00 16.20 22.26
C PRO A 196 -3.81 14.77 22.77
N ASP A 197 -4.81 14.25 23.50
CA ASP A 197 -4.82 12.89 24.04
C ASP A 197 -5.71 11.94 23.22
N SER A 198 -5.99 12.27 21.95
CA SER A 198 -6.70 11.37 21.04
C SER A 198 -5.71 10.40 20.37
N PRO A 199 -5.76 9.09 20.67
CA PRO A 199 -4.94 8.11 19.96
C PRO A 199 -5.26 8.10 18.46
N ASP A 200 -6.51 8.36 18.06
CA ASP A 200 -6.91 8.41 16.65
C ASP A 200 -6.25 9.58 15.91
N ALA A 201 -6.20 10.76 16.51
CA ALA A 201 -5.52 11.92 15.91
C ALA A 201 -4.00 11.71 15.82
N LEU A 202 -3.38 11.12 16.84
CA LEU A 202 -1.96 10.77 16.82
C LEU A 202 -1.65 9.69 15.77
N THR A 203 -2.52 8.70 15.61
CA THR A 203 -2.38 7.67 14.57
C THR A 203 -2.39 8.29 13.18
N VAL A 204 -3.33 9.20 12.90
CA VAL A 204 -3.40 9.93 11.63
C VAL A 204 -2.15 10.80 11.43
N LEU A 205 -1.71 11.53 12.46
CA LEU A 205 -0.49 12.35 12.37
C LEU A 205 0.75 11.49 12.05
N GLY A 206 0.92 10.34 12.70
CA GLY A 206 2.03 9.44 12.38
C GLY A 206 1.96 8.91 10.95
N TYR A 207 0.76 8.59 10.43
CA TYR A 207 0.56 8.18 9.04
C TYR A 207 0.93 9.28 8.05
N VAL A 208 0.50 10.51 8.33
CA VAL A 208 0.82 11.68 7.52
C VAL A 208 2.31 12.01 7.57
N GLN A 209 2.94 11.91 8.74
CA GLN A 209 4.38 12.08 8.90
C GLN A 209 5.16 11.04 8.10
N LEU A 210 4.74 9.77 8.11
CA LEU A 210 5.36 8.73 7.29
C LEU A 210 5.24 9.05 5.79
N ALA A 211 4.05 9.46 5.35
CA ALA A 211 3.80 9.82 3.94
C ALA A 211 4.58 11.07 3.50
N ALA A 212 4.86 11.99 4.42
CA ALA A 212 5.70 13.17 4.21
C ALA A 212 7.20 12.89 4.45
N ASP A 213 7.61 11.62 4.52
CA ASP A 213 8.99 11.17 4.70
C ASP A 213 9.65 11.62 6.03
N ARG A 214 8.83 11.97 7.03
CA ARG A 214 9.22 12.35 8.40
C ARG A 214 9.22 11.13 9.33
N ASN A 215 9.95 10.10 8.95
CA ASN A 215 9.90 8.78 9.60
C ASN A 215 10.19 8.81 11.11
N GLN A 216 11.17 9.60 11.54
CA GLN A 216 11.52 9.74 12.96
C GLN A 216 10.41 10.39 13.79
N GLU A 217 9.69 11.36 13.21
CA GLU A 217 8.53 11.97 13.85
C GLU A 217 7.38 10.96 13.94
N ALA A 218 7.09 10.24 12.85
CA ALA A 218 6.06 9.20 12.81
C ALA A 218 6.24 8.16 13.93
N ILE A 219 7.47 7.65 14.10
CA ILE A 219 7.82 6.70 15.18
C ILE A 219 7.49 7.27 16.56
N ARG A 220 7.88 8.51 16.85
CA ARG A 220 7.58 9.15 18.15
C ARG A 220 6.08 9.33 18.35
N THR A 221 5.37 9.78 17.33
CA THR A 221 3.93 10.02 17.38
C THR A 221 3.15 8.72 17.59
N TRP A 222 3.49 7.64 16.87
CA TRP A 222 2.83 6.35 17.05
C TRP A 222 3.14 5.68 18.39
N LYS A 223 4.37 5.82 18.92
CA LYS A 223 4.68 5.41 20.30
C LYS A 223 3.74 6.11 21.29
N ARG A 224 3.55 7.41 21.14
CA ARG A 224 2.60 8.16 21.98
C ARG A 224 1.16 7.70 21.80
N SER A 225 0.72 7.41 20.57
CA SER A 225 -0.62 6.84 20.32
C SER A 225 -0.82 5.51 21.06
N LEU A 226 0.16 4.61 20.98
CA LEU A 226 0.14 3.29 21.62
C LEU A 226 0.19 3.34 23.15
N GLU A 227 0.85 4.35 23.73
CA GLU A 227 0.80 4.61 25.17
C GLU A 227 -0.61 4.95 25.66
N LEU A 228 -1.39 5.67 24.84
CA LEU A 228 -2.77 6.06 25.17
C LEU A 228 -3.76 4.92 24.92
N ARG A 229 -3.60 4.20 23.80
CA ARG A 229 -4.43 3.04 23.47
C ARG A 229 -3.62 2.03 22.64
N PRO A 230 -3.38 0.82 23.17
CA PRO A 230 -2.77 -0.25 22.40
C PRO A 230 -3.60 -0.57 21.14
N ASP A 231 -2.94 -0.62 19.99
CA ASP A 231 -3.56 -0.88 18.70
C ASP A 231 -2.60 -1.70 17.82
N ALA A 232 -3.06 -2.87 17.38
CA ALA A 232 -2.22 -3.80 16.63
C ALA A 232 -1.84 -3.29 15.23
N LEU A 233 -2.70 -2.46 14.62
CA LEU A 233 -2.41 -1.86 13.32
C LEU A 233 -1.36 -0.76 13.46
N VAL A 234 -1.49 0.10 14.47
CA VAL A 234 -0.50 1.13 14.78
C VAL A 234 0.85 0.52 15.14
N GLN A 235 0.86 -0.60 15.88
CA GLN A 235 2.07 -1.35 16.18
C GLN A 235 2.77 -1.84 14.90
N LYS A 236 2.04 -2.37 13.92
CA LYS A 236 2.60 -2.78 12.62
C LYS A 236 3.19 -1.59 11.84
N TYR A 237 2.51 -0.44 11.85
CA TYR A 237 3.02 0.79 11.24
C TYR A 237 4.33 1.24 11.89
N LEU A 238 4.38 1.25 13.22
CA LEU A 238 5.57 1.58 13.99
C LEU A 238 6.74 0.66 13.67
N GLU A 239 6.52 -0.66 13.69
CA GLU A 239 7.57 -1.65 13.39
C GLU A 239 8.14 -1.49 11.97
N LYS A 240 7.28 -1.20 10.97
CA LYS A 240 7.76 -0.91 9.62
C LYS A 240 8.63 0.35 9.60
N ALA A 241 8.17 1.44 10.20
CA ALA A 241 8.92 2.69 10.21
C ALA A 241 10.26 2.55 10.94
N GLU A 242 10.32 1.78 12.03
CA GLU A 242 11.56 1.47 12.74
C GLU A 242 12.53 0.62 11.89
N ARG A 243 12.01 -0.36 11.12
CA ARG A 243 12.83 -1.11 10.14
C ARG A 243 13.39 -0.20 9.06
N ASP A 244 12.55 0.66 8.48
CA ASP A 244 12.94 1.63 7.44
C ASP A 244 14.07 2.55 7.96
N VAL A 245 13.86 3.18 9.11
CA VAL A 245 14.84 4.08 9.74
C VAL A 245 16.15 3.36 10.06
N LYS A 246 16.09 2.13 10.59
CA LYS A 246 17.28 1.35 10.92
C LYS A 246 18.08 0.98 9.68
N ALA A 247 17.40 0.61 8.60
CA ALA A 247 18.04 0.26 7.33
C ALA A 247 18.70 1.47 6.66
N GLU A 248 18.06 2.65 6.75
CA GLU A 248 18.51 3.88 6.10
C GLU A 248 19.47 4.72 6.97
N ALA A 249 19.77 4.31 8.21
CA ALA A 249 20.49 5.13 9.20
C ALA A 249 21.88 5.64 8.77
N ASN A 250 22.56 4.91 7.88
CA ASN A 250 23.91 5.26 7.39
C ASN A 250 23.91 5.66 5.91
N TYR A 251 22.75 5.97 5.34
CA TYR A 251 22.64 6.31 3.93
C TYR A 251 23.08 7.76 3.71
N SER A 252 23.78 7.97 2.60
CA SER A 252 24.03 9.29 2.06
C SER A 252 22.81 9.73 1.26
N GLU A 253 22.51 11.02 1.32
CA GLU A 253 21.40 11.65 0.59
C GLU A 253 21.94 12.53 -0.53
N HIS A 254 21.24 12.54 -1.67
CA HIS A 254 21.54 13.38 -2.82
C HIS A 254 20.22 13.86 -3.43
N GLU A 255 20.05 15.17 -3.56
CA GLU A 255 18.85 15.77 -4.13
C GLU A 255 19.06 16.11 -5.61
N SER A 256 18.06 15.79 -6.44
CA SER A 256 17.91 16.24 -7.82
C SER A 256 16.66 17.14 -7.94
N SER A 257 16.35 17.60 -9.16
CA SER A 257 15.17 18.43 -9.42
C SER A 257 13.84 17.77 -9.03
N HIS A 258 13.76 16.44 -9.13
CA HIS A 258 12.51 15.69 -8.92
C HIS A 258 12.63 14.58 -7.88
N PHE A 259 13.86 14.21 -7.48
CA PHE A 259 14.11 13.04 -6.65
C PHE A 259 15.01 13.34 -5.47
N THR A 260 14.76 12.66 -4.36
CA THR A 260 15.67 12.60 -3.21
C THR A 260 16.23 11.19 -3.12
N LEU A 261 17.49 11.01 -3.53
CA LEU A 261 18.17 9.71 -3.60
C LEU A 261 18.87 9.40 -2.28
N ARG A 262 18.56 8.25 -1.67
CA ARG A 262 19.24 7.72 -0.49
C ARG A 262 19.93 6.39 -0.80
N TYR A 263 21.18 6.26 -0.41
CA TYR A 263 22.00 5.09 -0.75
C TYR A 263 23.11 4.85 0.27
N GLU A 264 23.53 3.60 0.42
CA GLU A 264 24.75 3.28 1.16
C GLU A 264 25.99 3.61 0.30
N GLY A 265 26.79 4.58 0.74
CA GLY A 265 27.90 5.14 -0.05
C GLY A 265 29.00 4.16 -0.50
N LYS A 266 29.06 2.96 0.07
CA LYS A 266 30.04 1.91 -0.30
C LYS A 266 29.55 0.96 -1.40
N GLN A 267 28.24 0.94 -1.67
CA GLN A 267 27.63 -0.12 -2.46
C GLN A 267 27.26 0.28 -3.89
N THR A 268 27.23 1.57 -4.20
CA THR A 268 26.86 2.07 -5.53
C THR A 268 27.89 3.06 -6.09
N SER A 269 28.36 2.80 -7.31
CA SER A 269 29.28 3.70 -8.00
C SER A 269 28.60 5.04 -8.30
N GLU A 270 29.38 6.12 -8.32
CA GLU A 270 28.88 7.45 -8.69
C GLU A 270 28.31 7.48 -10.11
N GLY A 271 28.96 6.78 -11.06
CA GLY A 271 28.49 6.66 -12.44
C GLY A 271 27.13 5.96 -12.54
N PHE A 272 26.91 4.88 -11.78
CA PHE A 272 25.60 4.21 -11.74
C PHE A 272 24.52 5.11 -11.16
N ARG A 273 24.80 5.80 -10.05
CA ARG A 273 23.85 6.74 -9.41
C ARG A 273 23.46 7.87 -10.36
N GLY A 274 24.43 8.44 -11.07
CA GLY A 274 24.17 9.47 -12.09
C GLY A 274 23.33 8.95 -13.26
N GLN A 275 23.63 7.75 -13.76
CA GLN A 275 22.83 7.13 -14.83
C GLN A 275 21.39 6.86 -14.38
N LEU A 276 21.21 6.36 -13.15
CA LEU A 276 19.91 6.09 -12.57
C LEU A 276 19.05 7.35 -12.46
N LEU A 277 19.61 8.43 -11.91
CA LEU A 277 18.90 9.70 -11.80
C LEU A 277 18.55 10.27 -13.18
N ALA A 278 19.49 10.24 -14.13
CA ALA A 278 19.22 10.70 -15.50
C ALA A 278 18.11 9.89 -16.19
N THR A 279 18.05 8.57 -15.97
CA THR A 279 16.94 7.73 -16.45
C THR A 279 15.63 8.13 -15.77
N LEU A 280 15.61 8.27 -14.45
CA LEU A 280 14.40 8.64 -13.72
C LEU A 280 13.87 10.03 -14.13
N ASP A 281 14.73 11.02 -14.32
CA ASP A 281 14.36 12.35 -14.79
C ASP A 281 13.77 12.29 -16.22
N SER A 282 14.38 11.51 -17.11
CA SER A 282 13.85 11.31 -18.47
C SER A 282 12.46 10.64 -18.46
N GLU A 283 12.26 9.62 -17.63
CA GLU A 283 10.97 8.92 -17.51
C GLU A 283 9.91 9.81 -16.84
N TYR A 284 10.31 10.64 -15.87
CA TYR A 284 9.47 11.64 -15.22
C TYR A 284 8.93 12.64 -16.25
N ASP A 285 9.82 13.22 -17.05
CA ASP A 285 9.46 14.18 -18.11
C ASP A 285 8.51 13.58 -19.15
N ASP A 286 8.72 12.32 -19.52
CA ASP A 286 7.84 11.56 -20.39
C ASP A 286 6.44 11.39 -19.79
N LEU A 287 6.35 11.01 -18.51
CA LEU A 287 5.08 10.84 -17.82
C LEU A 287 4.33 12.17 -17.66
N VAL A 288 5.02 13.27 -17.36
CA VAL A 288 4.41 14.61 -17.33
C VAL A 288 3.81 14.98 -18.68
N ARG A 289 4.53 14.73 -19.78
CA ARG A 289 4.02 14.99 -21.15
C ARG A 289 2.79 14.14 -21.47
N GLN A 290 2.77 12.88 -21.06
CA GLN A 290 1.69 11.94 -21.38
C GLN A 290 0.44 12.18 -20.53
N LEU A 291 0.61 12.44 -19.24
CA LEU A 291 -0.49 12.52 -18.28
C LEU A 291 -0.95 13.97 -18.05
N GLY A 292 -0.14 14.96 -18.42
CA GLY A 292 -0.46 16.38 -18.21
C GLY A 292 -0.44 16.82 -16.75
N ILE A 293 0.10 15.98 -15.86
CA ILE A 293 0.21 16.21 -14.43
C ILE A 293 1.65 15.98 -13.98
N ALA A 294 2.08 16.74 -12.97
CA ALA A 294 3.40 16.63 -12.38
C ALA A 294 3.28 16.47 -10.85
N PRO A 295 4.01 15.50 -10.27
CA PRO A 295 4.17 15.41 -8.83
C PRO A 295 4.58 16.73 -8.19
N ARG A 296 3.89 17.10 -7.10
CA ARG A 296 4.16 18.36 -6.38
C ARG A 296 5.42 18.32 -5.52
N ASP A 297 5.66 17.16 -4.90
CA ASP A 297 6.78 16.91 -4.01
C ASP A 297 7.85 16.05 -4.70
N SER A 298 9.09 16.16 -4.26
CA SER A 298 10.17 15.29 -4.71
C SER A 298 9.89 13.84 -4.32
N ILE A 299 10.20 12.92 -5.22
CA ILE A 299 9.98 11.49 -5.01
C ILE A 299 11.22 10.90 -4.33
N ALA A 300 11.04 10.31 -3.14
CA ALA A 300 12.12 9.63 -2.45
C ALA A 300 12.50 8.33 -3.19
N VAL A 301 13.77 8.20 -3.54
CA VAL A 301 14.35 7.01 -4.18
C VAL A 301 15.37 6.41 -3.23
N VAL A 302 15.23 5.13 -2.89
CA VAL A 302 16.10 4.48 -1.91
C VAL A 302 16.74 3.23 -2.52
N LEU A 303 18.07 3.21 -2.54
CA LEU A 303 18.87 2.11 -3.07
C LEU A 303 19.23 1.14 -1.96
N TYR A 304 18.83 -0.12 -2.13
CA TYR A 304 18.98 -1.18 -1.14
C TYR A 304 19.88 -2.31 -1.65
N THR A 305 20.63 -2.93 -0.74
CA THR A 305 21.21 -4.27 -1.01
C THR A 305 20.09 -5.31 -1.15
N GLU A 306 20.32 -6.45 -1.80
CA GLU A 306 19.25 -7.47 -1.93
C GLU A 306 18.72 -7.93 -0.57
N GLN A 307 19.62 -8.13 0.39
CA GLN A 307 19.25 -8.55 1.75
C GLN A 307 18.42 -7.48 2.45
N THR A 308 18.88 -6.23 2.43
CA THR A 308 18.15 -5.11 3.06
C THR A 308 16.82 -4.85 2.37
N PHE A 309 16.76 -4.99 1.04
CA PHE A 309 15.53 -4.81 0.27
C PHE A 309 14.47 -5.81 0.71
N PHE A 310 14.81 -7.09 0.84
CA PHE A 310 13.89 -8.10 1.35
C PHE A 310 13.52 -7.85 2.82
N ASP A 311 14.49 -7.53 3.68
CA ASP A 311 14.24 -7.29 5.11
C ASP A 311 13.26 -6.13 5.34
N VAL A 312 13.28 -5.14 4.45
CA VAL A 312 12.47 -3.93 4.58
C VAL A 312 11.12 -4.04 3.86
N THR A 313 11.14 -4.50 2.60
CA THR A 313 9.92 -4.55 1.77
C THR A 313 9.16 -5.86 1.90
N GLN A 314 9.81 -6.91 2.42
CA GLN A 314 9.34 -8.30 2.36
C GLN A 314 9.04 -8.79 0.93
N ALA A 315 9.40 -8.00 -0.09
CA ALA A 315 9.23 -8.35 -1.48
C ALA A 315 10.40 -9.22 -1.96
N PRO A 316 10.16 -10.20 -2.85
CA PRO A 316 11.23 -11.01 -3.44
C PRO A 316 12.30 -10.15 -4.13
N SER A 317 13.55 -10.64 -4.15
CA SER A 317 14.68 -9.92 -4.76
C SER A 317 14.57 -9.68 -6.28
N TRP A 318 13.64 -10.34 -6.98
CA TRP A 318 13.39 -10.12 -8.41
C TRP A 318 12.39 -8.99 -8.71
N SER A 319 11.79 -8.37 -7.69
CA SER A 319 11.03 -7.12 -7.83
C SER A 319 12.02 -6.00 -8.18
N GLY A 320 12.19 -5.71 -9.48
CA GLY A 320 13.22 -4.79 -9.97
C GLY A 320 13.17 -3.37 -9.38
N ALA A 321 12.01 -2.98 -8.83
CA ALA A 321 11.81 -1.88 -7.88
C ALA A 321 10.40 -2.04 -7.26
N VAL A 322 10.12 -1.33 -6.17
CA VAL A 322 8.79 -1.27 -5.54
C VAL A 322 8.47 0.18 -5.18
N PHE A 323 7.26 0.64 -5.50
CA PHE A 323 6.73 1.92 -5.02
C PHE A 323 5.74 1.74 -3.85
N ASP A 324 6.15 2.11 -2.63
CA ASP A 324 5.30 2.10 -1.41
C ASP A 324 5.04 3.51 -0.85
N GLY A 325 5.19 4.54 -1.68
CA GLY A 325 5.34 5.94 -1.28
C GLY A 325 6.79 6.42 -1.41
N LYS A 326 7.74 5.47 -1.40
CA LYS A 326 9.12 5.66 -1.85
C LYS A 326 9.40 4.68 -3.00
N LEU A 327 10.26 5.08 -3.93
CA LEU A 327 10.76 4.18 -4.98
C LEU A 327 11.97 3.42 -4.43
N ARG A 328 11.77 2.14 -4.09
CA ARG A 328 12.80 1.27 -3.51
C ARG A 328 13.40 0.39 -4.58
N ILE A 329 14.73 0.39 -4.70
CA ILE A 329 15.43 -0.28 -5.79
C ILE A 329 16.53 -1.19 -5.22
N PRO A 330 16.51 -2.51 -5.48
CA PRO A 330 17.63 -3.39 -5.17
C PRO A 330 18.78 -3.15 -6.17
N VAL A 331 20.00 -2.90 -5.67
CA VAL A 331 21.15 -2.49 -6.51
C VAL A 331 22.32 -3.48 -6.55
N GLN A 332 22.19 -4.65 -5.91
CA GLN A 332 23.31 -5.58 -5.79
C GLN A 332 23.74 -6.15 -7.15
N GLY A 333 25.01 -5.96 -7.51
CA GLY A 333 25.57 -6.44 -8.77
C GLY A 333 25.25 -5.57 -10.00
N LEU A 334 24.52 -4.46 -9.82
CA LEU A 334 24.24 -3.52 -10.92
C LEU A 334 25.35 -2.47 -11.04
N THR A 335 25.93 -2.38 -12.24
CA THR A 335 26.94 -1.36 -12.57
C THR A 335 26.43 -0.30 -13.54
N SER A 336 25.28 -0.55 -14.17
CA SER A 336 24.60 0.34 -15.12
C SER A 336 23.10 0.09 -15.10
N VAL A 337 22.31 1.09 -15.50
CA VAL A 337 20.86 0.94 -15.70
C VAL A 337 20.61 0.13 -16.97
N THR A 338 20.00 -1.05 -16.84
CA THR A 338 19.63 -1.90 -17.99
C THR A 338 18.28 -1.46 -18.57
N PRO A 339 17.96 -1.81 -19.84
CA PRO A 339 16.65 -1.55 -20.43
C PRO A 339 15.50 -2.16 -19.61
N GLU A 340 15.71 -3.34 -19.03
CA GLU A 340 14.72 -4.01 -18.17
C GLU A 340 14.47 -3.21 -16.89
N LEU A 341 15.54 -2.74 -16.23
CA LEU A 341 15.41 -1.90 -15.05
C LEU A 341 14.72 -0.58 -15.38
N ALA A 342 15.09 0.09 -16.47
CA ALA A 342 14.43 1.33 -16.90
C ALA A 342 12.91 1.14 -17.11
N ARG A 343 12.49 0.02 -17.72
CA ARG A 343 11.07 -0.33 -17.89
C ARG A 343 10.36 -0.51 -16.54
N VAL A 344 10.99 -1.18 -15.58
CA VAL A 344 10.43 -1.36 -14.24
C VAL A 344 10.36 -0.03 -13.50
N LEU A 345 11.40 0.80 -13.56
CA LEU A 345 11.41 2.13 -12.95
C LEU A 345 10.30 3.01 -13.52
N LYS A 346 10.07 2.99 -14.84
CA LYS A 346 8.95 3.72 -15.46
C LYS A 346 7.59 3.23 -14.92
N HIS A 347 7.41 1.91 -14.80
CA HIS A 347 6.19 1.33 -14.26
C HIS A 347 5.95 1.75 -12.80
N GLU A 348 6.97 1.62 -11.95
CA GLU A 348 6.88 2.00 -10.54
C GLU A 348 6.70 3.51 -10.36
N LEU A 349 7.38 4.32 -11.18
CA LEU A 349 7.24 5.77 -11.20
C LEU A 349 5.82 6.18 -11.63
N ALA A 350 5.20 5.48 -12.58
CA ALA A 350 3.83 5.79 -12.98
C ALA A 350 2.83 5.69 -11.79
N HIS A 351 3.06 4.78 -10.84
CA HIS A 351 2.23 4.71 -9.61
C HIS A 351 2.34 5.99 -8.77
N SER A 352 3.48 6.67 -8.77
CA SER A 352 3.63 7.94 -8.05
C SER A 352 2.82 9.08 -8.66
N PHE A 353 2.54 9.03 -9.97
CA PHE A 353 1.71 10.00 -10.69
C PHE A 353 0.23 9.70 -10.51
N ILE A 354 -0.16 8.42 -10.63
CA ILE A 354 -1.57 8.00 -10.51
C ILE A 354 -2.10 8.27 -9.11
N ASN A 355 -1.30 8.11 -8.06
CA ASN A 355 -1.71 8.44 -6.69
C ASN A 355 -1.99 9.95 -6.47
N GLN A 356 -1.75 10.81 -7.46
CA GLN A 356 -2.03 12.26 -7.40
C GLN A 356 -3.20 12.69 -8.31
N LEU A 357 -3.74 11.79 -9.12
CA LEU A 357 -4.97 11.99 -9.91
C LEU A 357 -6.21 11.77 -9.02
#